data_AF-A0A653LZ41-F1
#
_entry.id   AF-A0A653LZ41-F1
#
_cell.length_a   1.000
_cell.length_b   1.000
_cell.length_c   1.000
_cell.angle_alpha   90.00
_cell.angle_beta   90.00
_cell.angle_gamma   90.00
#
_symmetry.space_group_name_H-M   'P 1'
#
loop_
_entity.id
_entity.type
_entity.pdbx_description
1 polymer ?
#
loop_
_entity_poly.entity_id
_entity_poly.type
_entity_poly.pdbx_seq_one_letter_code
_entity_poly.pdbx_strand_id
1 'polypeptide(L)'
;MTTDPRYEGVPTGSPAAGAAGTGPAAPGSGSTQAPEPEAETRARNESLGEMFGSFSENLSTLVRQEIQLAKAEATIEVKKAGTGAGMFAGAAWAAFFVLLFLSTALMWALGSVMHLGWAALIVAVLWGVAAAVLALMGKKNFERIKGLPQTQQTVQEIPATLNPDKETP
;
A
#
# COMPACT_ATOMS: atom_id res chain seq x y z
N MET A 1 -4.34 3.10 -31.74
CA MET A 1 -5.66 2.93 -32.37
C MET A 1 -6.44 2.02 -31.42
N THR A 2 -7.23 2.65 -30.55
CA THR A 2 -7.90 2.03 -29.39
C THR A 2 -9.40 2.14 -29.63
N THR A 3 -10.15 1.06 -29.46
CA THR A 3 -11.63 1.10 -29.43
C THR A 3 -12.13 0.24 -28.27
N ASP A 4 -12.70 0.91 -27.28
CA ASP A 4 -13.41 0.40 -26.10
C ASP A 4 -14.92 0.30 -26.43
N PRO A 5 -15.62 -0.81 -26.13
CA PRO A 5 -17.03 -0.99 -26.50
C PRO A 5 -18.07 -0.70 -25.39
N ARG A 6 -17.78 0.08 -24.34
CA ARG A 6 -18.74 0.30 -23.22
C ARG A 6 -19.70 1.49 -23.32
N TYR A 7 -20.49 1.60 -24.38
CA TYR A 7 -21.67 2.48 -24.38
C TYR A 7 -22.90 1.77 -24.92
N GLU A 8 -23.56 1.01 -24.04
CA GLU A 8 -24.92 0.52 -24.26
C GLU A 8 -25.96 1.49 -23.67
N GLY A 9 -26.85 1.97 -24.55
CA GLY A 9 -28.29 2.11 -24.30
C GLY A 9 -28.79 3.00 -23.15
N VAL A 10 -29.01 4.28 -23.43
CA VAL A 10 -29.96 5.11 -22.69
C VAL A 10 -31.29 5.16 -23.47
N PRO A 11 -32.41 4.62 -22.97
CA PRO A 11 -33.70 4.80 -23.62
C PRO A 11 -34.28 6.18 -23.31
N THR A 12 -34.40 7.03 -24.33
CA THR A 12 -35.15 8.29 -24.29
C THR A 12 -36.61 8.05 -24.65
N GLY A 13 -37.50 8.07 -23.65
CA GLY A 13 -38.96 8.06 -23.86
C GLY A 13 -39.52 9.49 -23.83
N SER A 14 -40.14 9.91 -24.94
CA SER A 14 -40.89 11.16 -25.08
C SER A 14 -42.38 10.94 -24.76
N PRO A 15 -43.15 11.97 -24.36
CA PRO A 15 -44.53 11.81 -23.87
C PRO A 15 -45.54 11.85 -25.02
N ALA A 16 -46.60 11.03 -24.93
CA ALA A 16 -47.75 11.11 -25.83
C ALA A 16 -49.07 11.01 -25.05
N ALA A 17 -50.00 11.87 -25.43
CA ALA A 17 -51.27 12.18 -24.79
C ALA A 17 -52.44 11.30 -25.26
N GLY A 18 -53.51 11.24 -24.45
CA GLY A 18 -54.85 10.78 -24.86
C GLY A 18 -55.83 10.67 -23.68
N ALA A 19 -56.63 11.72 -23.42
CA ALA A 19 -58.10 11.78 -23.52
C ALA A 19 -58.89 10.91 -22.51
N ALA A 20 -59.46 11.50 -21.45
CA ALA A 20 -60.77 12.18 -21.37
C ALA A 20 -61.92 11.26 -20.92
N GLY A 21 -62.38 11.46 -19.68
CA GLY A 21 -63.62 10.92 -19.11
C GLY A 21 -64.11 11.82 -17.98
N THR A 22 -65.33 12.35 -18.10
CA THR A 22 -65.89 13.44 -17.28
C THR A 22 -67.09 12.95 -16.46
N GLY A 23 -67.12 13.22 -15.15
CA GLY A 23 -68.29 13.09 -14.27
C GLY A 23 -67.94 13.29 -12.78
N PRO A 24 -68.76 13.97 -11.94
CA PRO A 24 -68.21 14.85 -10.89
C PRO A 24 -68.37 14.40 -9.43
N ALA A 25 -67.53 15.03 -8.60
CA ALA A 25 -67.68 15.36 -7.16
C ALA A 25 -67.23 14.34 -6.08
N ALA A 26 -66.01 14.56 -5.55
CA ALA A 26 -65.75 14.94 -4.14
C ALA A 26 -64.23 15.03 -3.86
N PRO A 27 -63.68 16.15 -3.33
CA PRO A 27 -62.27 16.23 -2.95
C PRO A 27 -62.08 15.68 -1.54
N GLY A 28 -61.79 14.38 -1.43
CA GLY A 28 -61.14 13.83 -0.26
C GLY A 28 -59.63 13.98 -0.44
N SER A 29 -59.06 15.04 0.12
CA SER A 29 -57.62 15.29 0.15
C SER A 29 -56.89 14.19 0.92
N GLY A 30 -56.63 13.07 0.25
CA GLY A 30 -55.65 12.08 0.68
C GLY A 30 -54.27 12.59 0.31
N SER A 31 -53.64 13.35 1.21
CA SER A 31 -52.22 13.69 1.10
C SER A 31 -51.42 12.39 1.08
N THR A 32 -50.88 12.03 -0.08
CA THR A 32 -49.74 11.12 -0.18
C THR A 32 -48.60 11.77 0.60
N GLN A 33 -48.50 11.45 1.90
CA GLN A 33 -47.29 11.72 2.66
C GLN A 33 -46.18 10.95 1.95
N ALA A 34 -45.26 11.69 1.33
CA ALA A 34 -43.93 11.14 1.08
C ALA A 34 -43.43 10.56 2.41
N PRO A 35 -42.78 9.39 2.42
CA PRO A 35 -42.24 8.83 3.65
C PRO A 35 -41.37 9.92 4.30
N GLU A 36 -41.80 10.42 5.46
CA GLU A 36 -40.99 11.38 6.21
C GLU A 36 -39.62 10.72 6.42
N PRO A 37 -38.51 11.45 6.17
CA PRO A 37 -37.19 10.87 6.29
C PRO A 37 -37.06 10.27 7.68
N GLU A 38 -36.77 8.97 7.78
CA GLU A 38 -36.74 8.22 9.05
C GLU A 38 -35.84 8.89 10.09
N ALA A 39 -34.84 9.65 9.64
CA ALA A 39 -33.99 10.52 10.45
C ALA A 39 -34.77 11.59 11.23
N GLU A 40 -35.84 12.17 10.67
CA GLU A 40 -36.65 13.23 11.26
C GLU A 40 -37.67 12.71 12.28
N THR A 41 -38.17 11.48 12.07
CA THR A 41 -39.02 10.76 13.03
C THR A 41 -38.19 10.24 14.21
N ARG A 42 -36.96 9.80 13.95
CA ARG A 42 -36.01 9.34 14.97
C ARG A 42 -35.54 10.50 15.85
N ALA A 43 -35.18 11.63 15.25
CA ALA A 43 -34.77 12.84 15.97
C ALA A 43 -35.89 13.46 16.85
N ARG A 44 -37.17 13.23 16.52
CA ARG A 44 -38.31 13.67 17.34
C ARG A 44 -38.59 12.77 18.55
N ASN A 45 -38.13 11.52 18.53
CA ASN A 45 -38.43 10.50 19.55
C ASN A 45 -37.21 10.06 20.38
N GLU A 46 -35.98 10.29 19.93
CA GLU A 46 -34.76 10.00 20.67
C GLU A 46 -34.36 11.16 21.60
N SER A 47 -33.95 10.84 22.83
CA SER A 47 -33.43 11.82 23.77
C SER A 47 -32.07 12.36 23.30
N LEU A 48 -31.68 13.57 23.74
CA LEU A 48 -30.37 14.16 23.43
C LEU A 48 -29.18 13.23 23.78
N GLY A 49 -29.33 12.37 24.80
CA GLY A 49 -28.32 11.37 25.15
C GLY A 49 -28.20 10.24 24.13
N GLU A 50 -29.29 9.89 23.46
CA GLU A 50 -29.35 8.81 22.47
C GLU A 50 -28.86 9.29 21.08
N MET A 51 -29.11 10.56 20.74
CA MET A 51 -28.48 11.20 19.57
C MET A 51 -26.96 11.34 19.71
N PHE A 52 -26.47 11.64 20.92
CA PHE A 52 -25.03 11.71 21.17
C PHE A 52 -24.38 10.31 21.18
N GLY A 53 -25.07 9.31 21.73
CA GLY A 53 -24.66 7.90 21.67
C GLY A 53 -24.52 7.40 20.23
N SER A 54 -25.53 7.62 19.39
CA SER A 54 -25.49 7.21 17.98
C SER A 54 -24.43 7.95 17.16
N PHE A 55 -24.22 9.25 17.41
CA PHE A 55 -23.13 10.00 16.77
C PHE A 55 -21.73 9.48 17.19
N SER A 56 -21.54 9.21 18.49
CA SER A 56 -20.29 8.63 19.00
C SER A 56 -20.01 7.24 18.40
N GLU A 57 -21.06 6.44 18.21
CA GLU A 57 -20.94 5.11 17.62
C GLU A 57 -20.64 5.16 16.11
N ASN A 58 -21.23 6.11 15.38
CA ASN A 58 -20.90 6.37 13.98
C ASN A 58 -19.45 6.84 13.82
N LEU A 59 -18.97 7.75 14.69
CA LEU A 59 -17.58 8.20 14.66
C LEU A 59 -16.61 7.07 15.00
N SER A 60 -16.92 6.25 16.01
CA SER A 60 -16.16 5.03 16.34
C SER A 60 -16.08 4.08 15.15
N THR A 61 -17.18 3.94 14.41
CA THR A 61 -17.25 3.13 13.20
C THR A 61 -16.35 3.68 12.09
N LEU A 62 -16.34 5.00 11.85
CA LEU A 62 -15.44 5.63 10.87
C LEU A 62 -13.97 5.46 11.23
N VAL A 63 -13.59 5.73 12.49
CA VAL A 63 -12.21 5.53 12.96
C VAL A 63 -11.78 4.07 12.78
N ARG A 64 -12.66 3.12 13.12
CA ARG A 64 -12.42 1.69 12.92
C ARG A 64 -12.26 1.35 11.42
N GLN A 65 -13.01 2.01 10.54
CA GLN A 65 -12.93 1.83 9.09
C GLN A 65 -11.64 2.43 8.51
N GLU A 66 -11.24 3.64 8.90
CA GLU A 66 -9.97 4.24 8.48
C GLU A 66 -8.77 3.38 8.90
N ILE A 67 -8.78 2.86 10.13
CA ILE A 67 -7.74 1.93 10.59
C ILE A 67 -7.75 0.63 9.78
N GLN A 68 -8.93 0.09 9.46
CA GLN A 68 -9.03 -1.12 8.63
C GLN A 68 -8.52 -0.86 7.20
N LEU A 69 -8.81 0.30 6.63
CA LEU A 69 -8.35 0.70 5.31
C LEU A 69 -6.83 0.89 5.30
N ALA A 70 -6.29 1.66 6.25
CA ALA A 70 -4.86 1.87 6.41
C ALA A 70 -4.12 0.55 6.62
N LYS A 71 -4.70 -0.38 7.39
CA LYS A 71 -4.15 -1.72 7.55
C LYS A 71 -4.19 -2.52 6.25
N ALA A 72 -5.26 -2.43 5.47
CA ALA A 72 -5.37 -3.12 4.19
C ALA A 72 -4.35 -2.59 3.18
N GLU A 73 -4.23 -1.26 3.07
CA GLU A 73 -3.24 -0.59 2.21
C GLU A 73 -1.81 -0.91 2.64
N ALA A 74 -1.49 -0.78 3.93
CA ALA A 74 -0.19 -1.17 4.46
C ALA A 74 0.13 -2.65 4.18
N THR A 75 -0.85 -3.55 4.28
CA THR A 75 -0.64 -4.98 3.96
C THR A 75 -0.32 -5.19 2.47
N ILE A 76 -0.99 -4.46 1.57
CA ILE A 76 -0.73 -4.51 0.13
C ILE A 76 0.67 -3.97 -0.17
N GLU A 77 1.04 -2.84 0.44
CA GLU A 77 2.37 -2.24 0.30
C GLU A 77 3.47 -3.18 0.80
N VAL A 78 3.31 -3.76 2.00
CA VAL A 78 4.24 -4.74 2.57
C VAL A 78 4.36 -5.96 1.67
N LYS A 79 3.24 -6.48 1.14
CA LYS A 79 3.27 -7.62 0.21
C LYS A 79 4.01 -7.28 -1.07
N LYS A 80 3.75 -6.10 -1.65
CA LYS A 80 4.41 -5.63 -2.87
C LYS A 80 5.92 -5.43 -2.65
N ALA A 81 6.29 -4.78 -1.55
CA ALA A 81 7.68 -4.61 -1.14
C ALA A 81 8.35 -5.96 -0.89
N GLY A 82 7.67 -6.89 -0.21
CA GLY A 82 8.14 -8.25 0.07
C GLY A 82 8.33 -9.09 -1.19
N THR A 83 7.40 -9.04 -2.14
CA THR A 83 7.56 -9.69 -3.46
C THR A 83 8.73 -9.09 -4.21
N GLY A 84 8.87 -7.76 -4.24
CA GLY A 84 10.01 -7.10 -4.88
C GLY A 84 11.35 -7.52 -4.25
N ALA A 85 11.45 -7.47 -2.93
CA ALA A 85 12.63 -7.92 -2.20
C ALA A 85 12.96 -9.41 -2.45
N GLY A 86 11.94 -10.27 -2.48
CA GLY A 86 12.09 -11.69 -2.81
C GLY A 86 12.58 -11.92 -4.25
N MET A 87 12.08 -11.16 -5.23
CA MET A 87 12.55 -11.21 -6.61
C MET A 87 14.02 -10.78 -6.72
N PHE A 88 14.43 -9.72 -6.03
CA PHE A 88 15.83 -9.30 -6.00
C PHE A 88 16.74 -10.33 -5.33
N ALA A 89 16.28 -10.97 -4.25
CA ALA A 89 17.03 -12.06 -3.61
C ALA A 89 17.19 -13.26 -4.57
N GLY A 90 16.11 -13.66 -5.24
CA GLY A 90 16.15 -14.71 -6.26
C GLY A 90 17.07 -14.36 -7.45
N ALA A 91 17.01 -13.11 -7.92
CA ALA A 91 17.87 -12.62 -8.99
C ALA A 91 19.36 -12.60 -8.58
N ALA A 92 19.67 -12.18 -7.35
CA ALA A 92 21.02 -12.24 -6.81
C ALA A 92 21.55 -13.69 -6.76
N TRP A 93 20.71 -14.63 -6.36
CA TRP A 93 21.06 -16.05 -6.31
C TRP A 93 21.26 -16.66 -7.71
N ALA A 94 20.39 -16.33 -8.66
CA ALA A 94 20.55 -16.74 -10.05
C ALA A 94 21.83 -16.15 -10.67
N ALA A 95 22.09 -14.85 -10.43
CA ALA A 95 23.31 -14.20 -10.88
C ALA A 95 24.56 -14.85 -10.27
N PHE A 96 24.54 -15.26 -9.00
CA PHE A 96 25.63 -16.00 -8.38
C PHE A 96 25.95 -17.30 -9.12
N PHE A 97 24.93 -18.10 -9.47
CA PHE A 97 25.15 -19.31 -10.25
C PHE A 97 25.65 -19.04 -11.66
N VAL A 98 25.13 -18.02 -12.35
CA VAL A 98 25.63 -17.62 -13.67
C VAL A 98 27.12 -17.27 -13.60
N LEU A 99 27.52 -16.50 -12.59
CA LEU A 99 28.92 -16.14 -12.39
C LEU A 99 29.80 -17.36 -12.07
N LEU A 100 29.30 -18.31 -11.27
CA LEU A 100 29.99 -19.56 -10.97
C LEU A 100 30.20 -20.40 -12.24
N PHE A 101 29.17 -20.61 -13.05
CA PHE A 101 29.30 -21.36 -14.30
C PHE A 101 30.18 -20.64 -15.32
N LEU A 102 30.07 -19.31 -15.44
CA LEU A 102 30.93 -18.51 -16.30
C LEU A 102 32.41 -18.61 -15.88
N SER A 103 32.67 -18.64 -14.57
CA SER A 103 34.02 -18.80 -14.02
C SER A 103 34.62 -20.16 -14.37
N THR A 104 33.84 -21.23 -14.21
CA THR A 104 34.25 -22.59 -14.59
C THR A 104 34.47 -22.69 -16.10
N ALA A 105 33.56 -22.14 -16.91
CA ALA A 105 33.68 -22.12 -18.36
C ALA A 105 34.93 -21.34 -18.81
N LEU A 106 35.19 -20.17 -18.20
CA LEU A 106 36.39 -19.38 -18.47
C LEU A 106 37.66 -20.15 -18.09
N MET A 107 37.68 -20.79 -16.92
CA MET A 107 38.81 -21.59 -16.47
C MET A 107 39.09 -22.76 -17.42
N TRP A 108 38.06 -23.46 -17.89
CA TRP A 108 38.20 -24.52 -18.90
C TRP A 108 38.65 -23.98 -20.26
N ALA A 109 38.11 -22.85 -20.70
CA ALA A 109 38.51 -22.21 -21.95
C ALA A 109 39.99 -21.81 -21.92
N LEU A 110 40.47 -21.17 -20.86
CA LEU A 110 41.89 -20.88 -20.69
C LEU A 110 42.70 -22.18 -20.53
N GLY A 111 42.18 -23.17 -19.81
CA GLY A 111 42.78 -24.49 -19.65
C GLY A 111 43.01 -25.25 -20.96
N SER A 112 42.31 -24.88 -22.04
CA SER A 112 42.54 -25.45 -23.37
C SER A 112 43.82 -24.94 -24.05
N VAL A 113 44.31 -23.77 -23.64
CA VAL A 113 45.52 -23.12 -24.22
C VAL A 113 46.69 -23.05 -23.24
N MET A 114 46.47 -23.30 -21.94
CA MET A 114 47.52 -23.33 -20.91
C MET A 114 47.18 -24.34 -19.81
N HIS A 115 48.13 -24.63 -18.91
CA HIS A 115 47.87 -25.50 -17.77
C HIS A 115 46.74 -24.96 -16.86
N LEU A 116 45.82 -25.85 -16.45
CA LEU A 116 44.59 -25.49 -15.74
C LEU A 116 44.84 -24.72 -14.43
N GLY A 117 45.97 -24.98 -13.75
CA GLY A 117 46.36 -24.22 -12.56
C GLY A 117 46.62 -22.73 -12.83
N TRP A 118 47.23 -22.39 -13.97
CA TRP A 118 47.46 -20.99 -14.36
C TRP A 118 46.15 -20.31 -14.78
N ALA A 119 45.28 -21.04 -15.48
CA ALA A 119 43.93 -20.59 -15.79
C ALA A 119 43.14 -20.25 -14.52
N ALA A 120 43.19 -21.13 -13.51
CA ALA A 120 42.52 -20.90 -12.23
C ALA A 120 43.05 -19.66 -11.49
N LEU A 121 44.38 -19.44 -11.49
CA LEU A 121 44.97 -18.24 -10.91
C LEU A 121 44.52 -16.95 -11.61
N ILE A 122 44.44 -16.95 -12.94
CA ILE A 122 43.96 -15.78 -13.70
C ILE A 122 42.50 -15.47 -13.34
N VAL A 123 41.64 -16.49 -13.29
CA VAL A 123 40.22 -16.31 -12.91
C VAL A 123 40.11 -15.83 -11.46
N ALA A 124 40.95 -16.34 -10.54
CA ALA A 124 41.00 -15.89 -9.16
C ALA A 124 41.41 -14.41 -9.02
N VAL A 125 42.42 -13.97 -9.78
CA VAL A 125 42.84 -12.56 -9.80
C VAL A 125 41.73 -11.66 -10.33
N LEU A 126 41.04 -12.08 -11.40
CA LEU A 126 39.89 -11.35 -11.96
C LEU A 126 38.80 -11.14 -10.89
N TRP A 127 38.43 -12.19 -10.15
CA TRP A 127 37.46 -12.09 -9.06
C TRP A 127 37.97 -11.26 -7.88
N GLY A 128 39.26 -11.34 -7.57
CA GLY A 128 39.90 -10.51 -6.55
C GLY A 128 39.77 -9.02 -6.86
N VAL A 129 40.01 -8.62 -8.12
CA VAL A 129 39.83 -7.23 -8.58
C VAL A 129 38.36 -6.82 -8.50
N ALA A 130 37.43 -7.66 -8.99
CA ALA A 130 36.01 -7.38 -8.91
C ALA A 130 35.55 -7.19 -7.45
N ALA A 131 35.96 -8.08 -6.55
CA ALA A 131 35.65 -8.00 -5.12
C ALA A 131 36.21 -6.72 -4.48
N ALA A 132 37.46 -6.34 -4.80
CA ALA A 132 38.05 -5.10 -4.31
C ALA A 132 37.25 -3.87 -4.75
N VAL A 133 36.85 -3.79 -6.03
CA VAL A 133 36.02 -2.69 -6.54
C VAL A 133 34.66 -2.64 -5.84
N LEU A 134 33.97 -3.77 -5.72
CA LEU A 134 32.68 -3.85 -5.03
C LEU A 134 32.79 -3.45 -3.56
N ALA A 135 33.83 -3.89 -2.85
CA ALA A 135 34.07 -3.53 -1.46
C ALA A 135 34.29 -2.01 -1.31
N LEU A 136 35.06 -1.39 -2.21
CA LEU A 136 35.29 0.06 -2.22
C LEU A 136 34.01 0.85 -2.52
N MET A 137 33.19 0.39 -3.47
CA MET A 137 31.89 1.00 -3.76
C MET A 137 30.92 0.86 -2.58
N GLY A 138 30.84 -0.33 -1.99
CA GLY A 138 30.01 -0.60 -0.81
C GLY A 138 30.41 0.29 0.37
N LYS A 139 31.72 0.42 0.63
CA LYS A 139 32.25 1.32 1.66
C LYS A 139 31.82 2.77 1.42
N LYS A 140 32.00 3.29 0.20
CA LYS A 140 31.60 4.67 -0.16
C LYS A 140 30.10 4.89 0.01
N ASN A 141 29.27 3.90 -0.35
CA ASN A 141 27.82 4.02 -0.19
C ASN A 141 27.40 3.98 1.29
N PHE A 142 28.04 3.15 2.11
CA PHE A 142 27.76 3.08 3.54
C PHE A 142 28.22 4.33 4.29
N GLU A 143 29.34 4.92 3.90
CA GLU A 143 29.83 6.21 4.42
C GLU A 143 28.84 7.35 4.12
N ARG A 144 28.21 7.36 2.94
CA ARG A 144 27.14 8.34 2.63
C ARG A 144 25.90 8.18 3.52
N ILE A 145 25.53 6.94 3.85
CA ILE A 145 24.36 6.65 4.70
C ILE A 145 24.63 7.06 6.16
N LYS A 146 25.85 6.81 6.65
CA LYS A 146 26.30 7.28 7.99
C LYS A 146 26.38 8.81 8.11
N GLY A 147 26.48 9.52 6.99
CA GLY A 147 26.47 10.98 6.91
C GLY A 147 25.08 11.63 7.05
N LEU A 148 24.02 10.89 7.42
CA LEU A 148 22.71 11.44 7.79
C LEU A 148 22.55 11.50 9.33
N PRO A 149 23.07 12.54 10.01
CA PRO A 149 22.92 12.71 11.44
C PRO A 149 21.54 13.32 11.77
N GLN A 150 20.43 12.61 11.60
CA GLN A 150 19.09 13.16 11.95
C GLN A 150 18.07 12.15 12.48
N THR A 151 18.47 10.98 12.99
CA THR A 151 17.51 10.05 13.63
C THR A 151 17.96 9.48 14.97
N GLN A 152 19.19 9.76 15.41
CA GLN A 152 19.62 9.40 16.76
C GLN A 152 19.30 10.47 17.83
N GLN A 153 19.02 11.71 17.41
CA GLN A 153 18.62 12.78 18.33
C GLN A 153 17.13 12.67 18.72
N THR A 154 16.25 12.25 17.80
CA THR A 154 14.81 12.08 18.08
C THR A 154 14.49 10.91 19.02
N VAL A 155 15.37 9.89 19.12
CA VAL A 155 15.17 8.75 20.04
C VAL A 155 15.76 9.03 21.44
N GLN A 156 16.62 10.04 21.56
CA GLN A 156 17.22 10.44 22.85
C GLN A 156 16.45 11.59 23.54
N GLU A 157 15.48 12.21 22.87
CA GLU A 157 14.53 13.17 23.46
C GLU A 157 13.21 12.49 23.87
N ILE A 158 13.26 11.36 24.57
CA ILE A 158 12.16 11.01 25.48
C ILE A 158 12.55 11.64 26.82
N PRO A 159 12.04 12.84 27.16
CA PRO A 159 12.33 13.48 28.43
C PRO A 159 11.93 12.54 29.58
N ALA A 160 12.71 12.55 30.64
CA ALA A 160 12.49 11.79 31.88
C ALA A 160 11.19 12.19 32.64
N THR A 161 10.27 12.90 31.99
CA THR A 161 8.99 13.38 32.52
C THR A 161 7.87 12.34 32.46
N LEU A 162 8.15 11.10 32.04
CA LEU A 162 7.23 9.95 32.16
C LEU A 162 7.51 9.08 33.41
N ASN A 163 8.12 9.65 34.46
CA ASN A 163 8.13 9.05 35.79
C ASN A 163 7.10 9.75 36.70
N PRO A 164 5.82 9.33 36.71
CA PRO A 164 4.80 9.85 37.64
C PRO A 164 4.86 9.29 39.07
N ASP A 165 5.93 8.60 39.49
CA ASP A 165 5.92 7.81 40.75
C ASP A 165 6.92 8.27 41.82
N LYS A 166 7.31 9.56 41.85
CA LYS A 166 8.21 10.07 42.89
C LYS A 166 7.88 11.53 43.21
N GLU A 167 6.91 11.75 44.09
CA GLU A 167 6.97 12.71 45.23
C GLU A 167 5.58 13.04 45.78
N THR A 168 5.15 12.30 46.80
CA THR A 168 4.52 12.88 48.01
C THR A 168 4.56 11.85 49.14
N PRO A 169 5.37 12.10 50.17
CA PRO A 169 4.86 11.97 51.55
C PRO A 169 4.96 13.28 52.33
#